data_AF-A0A2E1PQK2-F1
#
_entry.id   AF-A0A2E1PQK2-F1
#
_cell.length_a   1.000
_cell.length_b   1.000
_cell.length_c   1.000
_cell.angle_alpha   90.00
_cell.angle_beta   90.00
_cell.angle_gamma   90.00
#
_symmetry.space_group_name_H-M   'P 1'
#
loop_
_entity.id
_entity.type
_entity.pdbx_description
1 polymer ?
#
loop_
_entity_poly.entity_id
_entity_poly.type
_entity_poly.pdbx_seq_one_letter_code
_entity_poly.pdbx_strand_id
1 'polypeptide(L)'
;MLINKISIVFVALILVVSSVNANSRLEVGDWDIDDDGRADALTDGLLFLRYAFELRGDALISGLISSNSEYTTASDIERELALVYDASGDIDGDGNVDALTDGLLLLRYLFGLSGETLTVGVVANGATRTSSSDLEGFIGNLMP
;
A
#
# COMPACT_ATOMS: atom_id res chain seq x y z
N MET A 1 23.54 43.06 -40.78
CA MET A 1 24.12 42.02 -39.91
C MET A 1 22.94 41.29 -39.26
N LEU A 2 22.65 40.10 -39.79
CA LEU A 2 21.81 39.02 -39.24
C LEU A 2 22.09 38.84 -37.71
N ILE A 3 21.19 38.51 -36.78
CA ILE A 3 20.29 37.35 -36.69
C ILE A 3 19.14 37.62 -35.68
N ASN A 4 17.96 37.11 -36.07
CA ASN A 4 16.77 36.63 -35.34
C ASN A 4 16.83 36.38 -33.81
N LYS A 5 15.75 36.76 -33.11
CA LYS A 5 15.40 36.33 -31.74
C LYS A 5 14.73 34.95 -31.77
N ILE A 6 15.42 33.87 -31.37
CA ILE A 6 14.81 32.57 -31.00
C ILE A 6 15.65 31.86 -29.90
N SER A 7 14.96 31.59 -28.77
CA SER A 7 15.04 30.46 -27.81
C SER A 7 16.30 30.07 -26.99
N ILE A 8 16.06 30.01 -25.67
CA ILE A 8 16.37 28.91 -24.72
C ILE A 8 17.83 28.49 -24.57
N VAL A 9 18.46 28.81 -23.43
CA VAL A 9 19.40 27.91 -22.72
C VAL A 9 19.31 28.16 -21.21
N PHE A 10 18.84 27.16 -20.47
CA PHE A 10 18.74 27.09 -19.01
C PHE A 10 19.80 26.06 -18.55
N VAL A 11 21.01 26.50 -18.18
CA VAL A 11 22.15 25.65 -17.75
C VAL A 11 23.10 26.57 -16.95
N ALA A 12 23.65 26.28 -15.77
CA ALA A 12 23.59 25.17 -14.83
C ALA A 12 24.07 25.68 -13.46
N LEU A 13 23.53 25.13 -12.38
CA LEU A 13 24.26 24.98 -11.12
C LEU A 13 23.91 23.59 -10.57
N ILE A 14 24.65 22.59 -11.06
CA ILE A 14 24.69 21.24 -10.47
C ILE A 14 25.95 21.20 -9.60
N LEU A 15 25.79 20.85 -8.32
CA LEU A 15 26.63 19.91 -7.56
C LEU A 15 26.40 20.06 -6.05
N VAL A 16 25.47 19.26 -5.51
CA VAL A 16 25.75 18.51 -4.28
C VAL A 16 25.23 17.10 -4.52
N VAL A 17 26.13 16.18 -4.82
CA VAL A 17 25.85 14.75 -4.73
C VAL A 17 26.29 14.35 -3.33
N SER A 18 25.32 14.01 -2.48
CA SER A 18 25.55 13.13 -1.34
C SER A 18 24.74 11.88 -1.64
N SER A 19 25.46 10.77 -1.70
CA SER A 19 24.99 9.43 -2.01
C SER A 19 23.74 9.04 -1.20
N VAL A 20 22.62 8.90 -1.90
CA VAL A 20 21.50 8.05 -1.46
C VAL A 20 21.40 6.93 -2.49
N ASN A 21 22.24 5.90 -2.33
CA ASN A 21 22.17 4.68 -3.12
C ASN A 21 21.55 3.58 -2.25
N ALA A 22 20.23 3.49 -2.30
CA ALA A 22 19.46 2.27 -2.61
C ALA A 22 17.97 2.51 -2.31
N ASN A 23 17.13 2.38 -3.33
CA ASN A 23 15.73 1.94 -3.23
C ASN A 23 14.66 2.82 -2.58
N SER A 24 14.85 4.11 -2.31
CA SER A 24 13.74 4.96 -1.85
C SER A 24 12.84 5.46 -3.00
N ARG A 25 12.43 4.57 -3.91
CA ARG A 25 11.09 4.76 -4.46
C ARG A 25 10.22 4.51 -3.23
N LEU A 26 9.75 5.58 -2.60
CA LEU A 26 8.58 5.49 -1.75
C LEU A 26 7.55 4.75 -2.61
N GLU A 27 7.40 3.45 -2.40
CA GLU A 27 6.31 2.68 -2.99
C GLU A 27 5.09 3.21 -2.23
N VAL A 28 4.57 4.36 -2.68
CA VAL A 28 3.42 4.99 -2.06
C VAL A 28 2.32 3.93 -2.03
N GLY A 29 1.93 3.52 -0.83
CA GLY A 29 0.93 2.47 -0.66
C GLY A 29 1.45 1.04 -0.78
N ASP A 30 2.67 0.76 -0.31
CA ASP A 30 3.06 -0.63 0.03
C ASP A 30 2.29 -1.15 1.26
N TRP A 31 2.46 -2.43 1.58
CA TRP A 31 1.69 -3.08 2.65
C TRP A 31 2.30 -2.96 4.04
N ASP A 32 3.40 -2.22 4.21
CA ASP A 32 4.04 -1.96 5.51
C ASP A 32 3.42 -0.70 6.14
N ILE A 33 2.26 -0.89 6.76
CA ILE A 33 1.41 0.20 7.25
C ILE A 33 1.95 0.78 8.56
N ASP A 34 2.60 -0.05 9.38
CA ASP A 34 3.20 0.39 10.65
C ASP A 34 4.70 0.74 10.57
N ASP A 35 5.30 0.60 9.37
CA ASP A 35 6.66 0.98 8.98
C ASP A 35 7.73 0.25 9.80
N ASP A 36 7.50 -1.04 10.09
CA ASP A 36 8.44 -1.90 10.82
C ASP A 36 9.45 -2.62 9.91
N GLY A 37 9.35 -2.38 8.60
CA GLY A 37 10.14 -3.00 7.54
C GLY A 37 9.59 -4.34 7.04
N ARG A 38 8.35 -4.70 7.42
CA ARG A 38 7.65 -5.92 6.99
C ARG A 38 6.16 -5.64 6.87
N ALA A 39 5.53 -6.29 5.90
CA ALA A 39 4.08 -6.41 5.88
C ALA A 39 3.67 -7.75 6.51
N ASP A 40 2.91 -7.70 7.60
CA ASP A 40 2.37 -8.85 8.30
C ASP A 40 0.84 -8.77 8.53
N ALA A 41 0.24 -9.93 8.78
CA ALA A 41 -1.21 -10.04 8.82
C ALA A 41 -1.87 -9.26 9.97
N LEU A 42 -1.21 -9.14 11.12
CA LEU A 42 -1.84 -8.60 12.33
C LEU A 42 -1.54 -7.11 12.51
N THR A 43 -0.34 -6.66 12.17
CA THR A 43 0.03 -5.25 12.24
C THR A 43 -0.43 -4.50 11.00
N ASP A 44 -0.48 -5.11 9.81
CA ASP A 44 -0.81 -4.39 8.57
C ASP A 44 -2.16 -4.82 7.98
N GLY A 45 -2.29 -6.11 7.66
CA GLY A 45 -3.49 -6.64 7.01
C GLY A 45 -4.76 -6.39 7.82
N LEU A 46 -4.68 -6.56 9.14
CA LEU A 46 -5.80 -6.31 10.04
C LEU A 46 -6.06 -4.81 10.27
N LEU A 47 -5.03 -3.95 10.22
CA LEU A 47 -5.22 -2.50 10.22
C LEU A 47 -5.98 -2.05 8.96
N PHE A 48 -5.56 -2.50 7.78
CA PHE A 48 -6.24 -2.21 6.53
C PHE A 48 -7.69 -2.72 6.52
N LEU A 49 -7.93 -3.96 6.95
CA LEU A 49 -9.27 -4.52 7.06
C LEU A 49 -10.18 -3.67 7.98
N ARG A 50 -9.68 -3.26 9.15
CA ARG A 50 -10.44 -2.42 10.08
C ARG A 50 -10.73 -1.04 9.51
N TYR A 51 -9.74 -0.46 8.83
CA TYR A 51 -9.89 0.85 8.21
C TYR A 51 -10.93 0.85 7.09
N ALA A 52 -10.96 -0.20 6.27
CA ALA A 52 -11.97 -0.41 5.23
C ALA A 52 -13.38 -0.63 5.82
N PHE A 53 -13.49 -1.15 7.05
CA PHE A 53 -14.73 -1.14 7.84
C PHE A 53 -15.05 0.21 8.51
N GLU A 54 -14.35 1.27 8.12
CA GLU A 54 -14.53 2.63 8.65
C GLU A 54 -14.17 2.79 10.14
N LEU A 55 -13.41 1.86 10.74
CA LEU A 55 -12.91 2.03 12.10
C LEU A 55 -11.81 3.10 12.12
N ARG A 56 -11.83 3.95 13.15
CA ARG A 56 -10.91 5.09 13.34
C ARG A 56 -10.52 5.21 14.82
N GLY A 57 -9.50 6.01 15.11
CA GLY A 57 -9.01 6.29 16.46
C GLY A 57 -8.56 5.03 17.19
N ASP A 58 -8.83 4.97 18.49
CA ASP A 58 -8.42 3.83 19.33
C ASP A 58 -8.99 2.49 18.83
N ALA A 59 -10.19 2.48 18.27
CA ALA A 59 -10.82 1.26 17.76
C ALA A 59 -10.08 0.66 16.56
N LEU A 60 -9.42 1.51 15.75
CA LEU A 60 -8.59 1.07 14.64
C LEU A 60 -7.37 0.31 15.17
N ILE A 61 -6.61 0.93 16.07
CA ILE A 61 -5.28 0.45 16.48
C ILE A 61 -5.27 -0.49 17.68
N SER A 62 -6.39 -0.65 18.40
CA SER A 62 -6.44 -1.42 19.64
C SER A 62 -5.95 -2.85 19.45
N GLY A 63 -4.86 -3.18 20.17
CA GLY A 63 -4.24 -4.51 20.18
C GLY A 63 -3.42 -4.86 18.94
N LEU A 64 -3.18 -3.91 18.03
CA LEU A 64 -2.43 -4.15 16.78
C LEU A 64 -1.03 -3.55 16.79
N ILE A 65 -0.80 -2.48 17.56
CA ILE A 65 0.53 -1.86 17.65
C ILE A 65 1.49 -2.81 18.37
N SER A 66 2.60 -3.13 17.71
CA SER A 66 3.66 -4.00 18.23
C SER A 66 4.79 -3.17 18.86
N SER A 67 5.80 -3.83 19.43
CA SER A 67 7.00 -3.15 19.93
C SER A 67 7.95 -2.70 18.81
N ASN A 68 7.75 -3.20 17.59
CA ASN A 68 8.59 -2.88 16.43
C ASN A 68 7.94 -1.83 15.53
N SER A 69 6.63 -1.62 15.64
CA SER A 69 5.89 -0.60 14.89
C SER A 69 6.54 0.77 15.09
N GLU A 70 6.91 1.43 14.01
CA GLU A 70 7.41 2.80 14.04
C GLU A 70 6.22 3.79 14.13
N TYR A 71 5.13 3.51 13.42
CA TYR A 71 3.86 4.22 13.58
C TYR A 71 3.01 3.59 14.67
N THR A 72 2.84 4.33 15.77
CA THR A 72 2.20 3.82 17.00
C THR A 72 0.93 4.58 17.40
N THR A 73 0.63 5.70 16.72
CA THR A 73 -0.56 6.50 17.01
C THR A 73 -1.63 6.29 15.94
N ALA A 74 -2.90 6.41 16.32
CA ALA A 74 -4.00 6.29 15.37
C ALA A 74 -3.91 7.34 14.25
N SER A 75 -3.43 8.55 14.55
CA SER A 75 -3.27 9.59 13.54
C SER A 75 -2.15 9.31 12.53
N ASP A 76 -1.08 8.63 12.94
CA ASP A 76 -0.03 8.19 12.02
C ASP A 76 -0.52 7.06 11.13
N ILE A 77 -1.11 6.03 11.75
CA ILE A 77 -1.66 4.88 11.06
C ILE A 77 -2.78 5.26 10.08
N GLU A 78 -3.71 6.15 10.45
CA GLU A 78 -4.76 6.61 9.54
C GLU A 78 -4.22 7.39 8.34
N ARG A 79 -3.11 8.11 8.52
CA ARG A 79 -2.47 8.84 7.42
C ARG A 79 -1.89 7.85 6.41
N GLU A 80 -1.16 6.84 6.87
CA GLU A 80 -0.58 5.82 5.98
C GLU A 80 -1.66 4.97 5.33
N LEU A 81 -2.67 4.56 6.09
CA LEU A 81 -3.82 3.83 5.55
C LEU A 81 -4.58 4.61 4.49
N ALA A 82 -4.71 5.94 4.62
CA ALA A 82 -5.33 6.75 3.57
C ALA A 82 -4.52 6.70 2.26
N LEU A 83 -3.19 6.69 2.34
CA LEU A 83 -2.32 6.54 1.16
C LEU A 83 -2.47 5.14 0.55
N VAL A 84 -2.43 4.10 1.37
CA VAL A 84 -2.60 2.70 0.93
C VAL A 84 -3.97 2.48 0.31
N TYR A 85 -5.04 2.97 0.95
CA TYR A 85 -6.42 2.87 0.48
C TYR A 85 -6.58 3.50 -0.91
N ASP A 86 -6.04 4.69 -1.14
CA ASP A 86 -6.16 5.39 -2.41
C ASP A 86 -5.25 4.82 -3.52
N ALA A 87 -4.04 4.36 -3.17
CA ALA A 87 -3.05 3.92 -4.16
C ALA A 87 -3.20 2.45 -4.56
N SER A 88 -3.54 1.59 -3.60
CA SER A 88 -3.36 0.13 -3.70
C SER A 88 -4.56 -0.67 -3.16
N GLY A 89 -5.49 -0.03 -2.46
CA GLY A 89 -6.55 -0.70 -1.71
C GLY A 89 -7.55 -1.51 -2.55
N ASP A 90 -7.71 -1.20 -3.83
CA ASP A 90 -8.57 -1.94 -4.77
C ASP A 90 -7.78 -3.13 -5.37
N ILE A 91 -7.71 -4.19 -4.56
CA ILE A 91 -6.87 -5.36 -4.80
C ILE A 91 -7.47 -6.20 -5.92
N ASP A 92 -8.78 -6.46 -5.88
CA ASP A 92 -9.43 -7.25 -6.92
C ASP A 92 -9.80 -6.44 -8.18
N GLY A 93 -9.64 -5.11 -8.12
CA GLY A 93 -9.72 -4.21 -9.26
C GLY A 93 -11.16 -4.02 -9.74
N ASP A 94 -12.14 -4.03 -8.84
CA ASP A 94 -13.56 -3.80 -9.15
C ASP A 94 -13.94 -2.30 -9.15
N GLY A 95 -13.00 -1.43 -8.76
CA GLY A 95 -13.17 0.02 -8.67
C GLY A 95 -13.62 0.52 -7.30
N ASN A 96 -13.78 -0.37 -6.32
CA ASN A 96 -14.09 -0.05 -4.94
C ASN A 96 -13.04 -0.68 -4.02
N VAL A 97 -12.89 -0.11 -2.83
CA VAL A 97 -12.13 -0.73 -1.76
C VAL A 97 -13.15 -1.19 -0.71
N ASP A 98 -13.30 -2.49 -0.53
CA ASP A 98 -14.22 -3.08 0.45
C ASP A 98 -13.47 -4.01 1.41
N ALA A 99 -13.84 -3.96 2.69
CA ALA A 99 -13.22 -4.76 3.73
C ALA A 99 -13.34 -6.27 3.47
N LEU A 100 -14.49 -6.74 2.98
CA LEU A 100 -14.76 -8.17 2.81
C LEU A 100 -14.17 -8.75 1.52
N THR A 101 -13.83 -7.90 0.55
CA THR A 101 -13.21 -8.34 -0.70
C THR A 101 -11.72 -8.04 -0.69
N ASP A 102 -11.32 -6.78 -0.58
CA ASP A 102 -9.91 -6.38 -0.60
C ASP A 102 -9.23 -6.59 0.74
N GLY A 103 -9.85 -6.10 1.82
CA GLY A 103 -9.28 -6.20 3.16
C GLY A 103 -9.04 -7.65 3.58
N LEU A 104 -9.98 -8.52 3.28
CA LEU A 104 -9.88 -9.95 3.58
C LEU A 104 -8.91 -10.66 2.62
N LEU A 105 -8.80 -10.25 1.35
CA LEU A 105 -7.78 -10.77 0.43
C LEU A 105 -6.37 -10.47 0.93
N LEU A 106 -6.08 -9.22 1.31
CA LEU A 106 -4.79 -8.84 1.86
C LEU A 106 -4.47 -9.62 3.13
N LEU A 107 -5.42 -9.67 4.07
CA LEU A 107 -5.24 -10.38 5.34
C LEU A 107 -4.94 -11.87 5.12
N ARG A 108 -5.66 -12.52 4.20
CA ARG A 108 -5.43 -13.93 3.85
C ARG A 108 -4.05 -14.14 3.24
N TYR A 109 -3.66 -13.28 2.31
CA TYR A 109 -2.34 -13.33 1.68
C TYR A 109 -1.21 -13.21 2.71
N LEU A 110 -1.31 -12.25 3.63
CA LEU A 110 -0.28 -12.03 4.67
C LEU A 110 -0.23 -13.16 5.71
N PHE A 111 -1.32 -13.94 5.88
CA PHE A 111 -1.30 -15.21 6.61
C PHE A 111 -0.67 -16.38 5.81
N GLY A 112 -0.20 -16.13 4.59
CA GLY A 112 0.41 -17.12 3.71
C GLY A 112 -0.60 -18.02 2.99
N LEU A 113 -1.87 -17.60 2.89
CA LEU A 113 -2.88 -18.35 2.14
C LEU A 113 -2.78 -18.04 0.65
N SER A 114 -2.94 -19.08 -0.16
CA SER A 114 -2.84 -19.02 -1.63
C SER A 114 -3.83 -19.96 -2.31
N GLY A 115 -3.87 -19.92 -3.63
CA GLY A 115 -4.77 -20.72 -4.45
C GLY A 115 -6.25 -20.47 -4.13
N GLU A 116 -7.04 -21.53 -4.11
CA GLU A 116 -8.49 -21.45 -3.80
C GLU A 116 -8.76 -20.89 -2.40
N THR A 117 -7.86 -21.12 -1.43
CA THR A 117 -8.06 -20.63 -0.06
C THR A 117 -7.93 -19.11 0.03
N LEU A 118 -7.12 -18.50 -0.84
CA LEU A 118 -7.03 -17.05 -0.95
C LEU A 118 -8.37 -16.47 -1.45
N THR A 119 -8.90 -17.03 -2.54
CA THR A 119 -9.98 -16.38 -3.32
C THR A 119 -11.40 -16.80 -2.96
N VAL A 120 -11.58 -17.94 -2.29
CA VAL A 120 -12.93 -18.49 -2.03
C VAL A 120 -13.80 -17.50 -1.22
N GLY A 121 -14.91 -17.09 -1.84
CA GLY A 121 -15.95 -16.26 -1.22
C GLY A 121 -15.57 -14.80 -0.98
N VAL A 122 -14.47 -14.29 -1.54
CA VAL A 122 -14.00 -12.92 -1.29
C VAL A 122 -13.74 -12.10 -2.56
N VAL A 123 -13.69 -12.70 -3.74
CA VAL A 123 -13.56 -11.92 -4.98
C VAL A 123 -14.90 -11.23 -5.31
N ALA A 124 -14.87 -9.92 -5.49
CA ALA A 124 -16.06 -9.12 -5.75
C ALA A 124 -16.72 -9.43 -7.11
N ASN A 125 -17.98 -9.04 -7.22
CA ASN A 125 -18.66 -9.04 -8.52
C ASN A 125 -18.19 -7.82 -9.34
N GLY A 126 -17.58 -8.06 -10.50
CA GLY A 126 -17.01 -7.01 -11.33
C GLY A 126 -15.49 -6.89 -11.21
N ALA A 127 -14.87 -7.65 -10.30
CA ALA A 127 -13.43 -7.74 -10.14
C ALA A 127 -12.72 -8.06 -11.46
N THR A 128 -11.62 -7.36 -11.71
CA THR A 128 -10.76 -7.56 -12.88
C THR A 128 -9.60 -8.53 -12.61
N ARG A 129 -9.21 -8.69 -11.34
CA ARG A 129 -8.28 -9.71 -10.85
C ARG A 129 -9.05 -10.75 -10.06
N THR A 130 -9.22 -11.92 -10.65
CA THR A 130 -10.08 -12.99 -10.07
C THR A 130 -9.31 -14.27 -9.77
N SER A 131 -8.15 -14.46 -10.39
CA SER A 131 -7.32 -15.64 -10.15
C SER A 131 -6.38 -15.40 -8.98
N SER A 132 -6.09 -16.45 -8.22
CA SER A 132 -5.11 -16.38 -7.12
C SER A 132 -3.75 -15.86 -7.60
N SER A 133 -3.31 -16.29 -8.78
CA SER A 133 -2.03 -15.86 -9.35
C SER A 133 -1.98 -14.36 -9.64
N ASP A 134 -3.07 -13.77 -10.14
CA ASP A 134 -3.12 -12.32 -10.43
C ASP A 134 -3.13 -11.51 -9.14
N LEU A 135 -3.86 -11.98 -8.13
CA LEU A 135 -3.97 -11.36 -6.82
C LEU A 135 -2.66 -11.44 -6.04
N GLU A 136 -2.06 -12.63 -5.96
CA GLU A 136 -0.73 -12.83 -5.35
C GLU A 136 0.33 -11.99 -6.04
N GLY A 137 0.27 -11.87 -7.37
CA GLY A 137 1.16 -11.02 -8.15
C GLY A 137 0.97 -9.54 -7.87
N PHE A 138 -0.28 -9.08 -7.77
CA PHE A 138 -0.59 -7.68 -7.44
C PHE A 138 -0.12 -7.32 -6.02
N ILE A 139 -0.55 -8.08 -5.01
CA ILE A 139 -0.20 -7.86 -3.61
C ILE A 139 1.32 -7.97 -3.44
N GLY A 140 1.96 -8.99 -4.03
CA GLY A 140 3.39 -9.24 -3.92
C GLY A 140 4.30 -8.14 -4.48
N ASN A 141 3.82 -7.34 -5.45
CA ASN A 141 4.60 -6.20 -5.98
C ASN A 141 4.67 -5.00 -5.03
N LEU A 142 3.85 -5.02 -3.98
CA LEU A 142 3.71 -3.96 -2.98
C LEU A 142 4.16 -4.44 -1.59
N MET A 143 4.90 -5.55 -1.53
CA MET A 143 5.56 -5.99 -0.30
C MET A 143 6.89 -5.22 -0.14
N PRO A 144 7.28 -4.82 1.09
CA PRO A 144 8.55 -4.15 1.37
C PRO A 144 9.79 -5.03 1.12
#